data_AF-A0A1L7JNH4-F1
#
_entry.id   AF-A0A1L7JNH4-F1
#
_cell.length_a   1.000
_cell.length_b   1.000
_cell.length_c   1.000
_cell.angle_alpha   90.00
_cell.angle_beta   90.00
_cell.angle_gamma   90.00
#
_symmetry.space_group_name_H-M   'P 1'
#
loop_
_entity.id
_entity.type
_entity.pdbx_description
1 polymer ?
#
loop_
_entity_poly.entity_id
_entity_poly.type
_entity_poly.pdbx_seq_one_letter_code
_entity_poly.pdbx_strand_id
1 'polypeptide(L)'
;MKFSISTLAKNLLQENKGYEYLLTTIIYVPIAKMSLGIIKRKETGLQLIEEMILKLINIDYNTVPDISNILGLDEEIIGFVLGNLSVKDLVNILSGSAILSIKGREAINQLKI
;
A
#
# COMPACT_ATOMS: atom_id res chain seq x y z
N MET A 1 7.13 32.69 17.29
CA MET A 1 8.25 32.13 18.06
C MET A 1 9.47 31.97 17.14
N LYS A 2 10.37 32.96 17.12
CA LYS A 2 11.70 32.81 16.50
C LYS A 2 12.64 32.39 17.62
N PHE A 3 12.69 31.10 17.93
CA PHE A 3 13.84 30.57 18.69
C PHE A 3 15.05 30.69 17.75
N SER A 4 15.89 31.68 18.00
CA SER A 4 17.07 31.96 17.18
C SER A 4 17.96 30.71 17.15
N ILE A 5 18.25 30.22 15.95
CA ILE A 5 19.14 29.07 15.68
C ILE A 5 20.48 29.19 16.42
N SER A 6 20.93 30.43 16.68
CA SER A 6 22.12 30.76 17.48
C SER A 6 22.05 30.28 18.93
N THR A 7 20.87 30.20 19.55
CA THR A 7 20.70 29.73 20.93
C THR A 7 20.84 28.22 21.05
N LEU A 8 20.39 27.46 20.03
CA LEU A 8 20.56 26.01 19.98
C LEU A 8 22.03 25.62 19.74
N ALA A 9 22.73 26.34 18.86
CA ALA A 9 24.14 26.10 18.56
C ALA A 9 25.06 26.24 19.79
N LYS A 10 24.77 27.18 20.69
CA LYS A 10 25.54 27.37 21.94
C LYS A 10 25.39 26.22 22.93
N ASN A 11 24.26 25.51 22.93
CA ASN A 11 23.97 24.45 23.91
C ASN A 11 24.39 23.04 23.43
N LEU A 12 24.82 22.90 22.17
CA LEU A 12 25.19 21.60 21.57
C LEU A 12 26.69 21.32 21.58
N LEU A 13 27.52 22.35 21.72
CA LEU A 13 28.97 22.18 21.71
C LEU A 13 29.44 21.76 23.10
N GLN A 14 29.50 20.44 23.34
CA GLN A 14 30.29 19.91 24.44
C GLN A 14 31.76 20.27 24.19
N GLU A 15 32.44 20.84 25.19
CA GLU A 15 33.89 20.96 25.13
C GLU A 15 34.49 19.54 25.05
N ASN A 16 35.20 19.23 23.97
CA ASN A 16 35.89 17.95 23.78
C ASN A 16 37.13 17.88 24.69
N LYS A 17 36.95 17.89 26.02
CA LYS A 17 38.03 17.79 26.99
C LYS A 17 38.73 16.43 26.85
N GLY A 18 40.06 16.46 26.68
CA GLY A 18 40.89 15.26 26.54
C GLY A 18 41.14 14.81 25.09
N TYR A 19 40.62 15.53 24.09
CA TYR A 19 40.93 15.29 22.68
C TYR A 19 41.88 16.37 22.16
N GLU A 20 42.95 15.98 21.47
CA GLU A 20 43.76 16.91 20.68
C GLU A 20 43.14 17.13 19.30
N TYR A 21 43.05 18.38 18.92
CA TYR A 21 42.65 18.76 17.58
C TYR A 21 43.74 18.38 16.59
N LEU A 22 43.42 17.49 15.64
CA LEU A 22 44.36 17.04 14.60
C LEU A 22 44.22 17.87 13.31
N LEU A 23 43.01 17.98 12.76
CA LEU A 23 42.71 18.76 11.57
C LEU A 23 41.19 18.93 11.37
N THR A 24 40.80 19.94 10.59
CA THR A 24 39.46 20.09 10.04
C THR A 24 39.48 19.70 8.57
N THR A 25 38.57 18.82 8.15
CA THR A 25 38.38 18.46 6.75
C THR A 25 36.96 18.77 6.29
N ILE A 26 36.80 19.09 5.01
CA ILE A 26 35.51 19.35 4.40
C ILE A 26 34.90 18.01 4.01
N ILE A 27 33.81 17.64 4.67
CA ILE A 27 33.05 16.42 4.36
C ILE A 27 31.86 16.83 3.51
N TYR A 28 31.78 16.33 2.29
CA TYR A 28 30.61 16.51 1.42
C TYR A 28 29.60 15.42 1.77
N VAL A 29 28.46 15.81 2.33
CA VAL A 29 27.33 14.90 2.55
C VAL A 29 26.53 14.84 1.25
N PRO A 30 26.41 13.69 0.57
CA PRO A 30 25.56 13.57 -0.60
C PRO A 30 24.10 13.68 -0.16
N ILE A 31 23.47 14.84 -0.41
CA ILE A 31 22.03 15.01 -0.23
C ILE A 31 21.35 14.35 -1.43
N ALA A 32 21.17 13.03 -1.37
CA ALA A 32 20.34 12.32 -2.33
C ALA A 32 18.87 12.66 -2.04
N LYS A 33 18.26 13.50 -2.88
CA LYS A 33 16.81 13.77 -2.82
C LYS A 33 16.07 12.51 -3.28
N MET A 34 15.64 11.68 -2.34
CA MET A 34 14.78 10.54 -2.62
C MET A 34 13.33 11.00 -2.60
N SER A 35 12.78 11.32 -3.77
CA SER A 35 11.35 11.60 -3.92
C SER A 35 10.59 10.27 -4.01
N LEU A 36 9.98 9.82 -2.91
CA LEU A 36 9.00 8.74 -2.98
C LEU A 36 7.73 9.28 -3.64
N GLY A 37 7.42 8.76 -4.84
CA GLY A 37 6.10 8.91 -5.45
C GLY A 37 5.10 8.04 -4.72
N ILE A 38 4.53 8.54 -3.62
CA ILE A 38 3.47 7.83 -2.89
C ILE A 38 2.16 8.06 -3.65
N ILE A 39 1.71 7.03 -4.37
CA ILE A 39 0.38 7.04 -4.99
C ILE A 39 -0.63 6.82 -3.86
N LYS A 40 -1.32 7.88 -3.45
CA LYS A 40 -2.40 7.79 -2.47
C LYS A 40 -3.62 7.19 -3.16
N ARG A 41 -4.11 6.07 -2.62
CA ARG A 41 -5.36 5.43 -3.07
C ARG A 41 -6.53 6.40 -2.89
N LYS A 42 -7.33 6.59 -3.94
CA LYS A 42 -8.64 7.25 -3.83
C LYS A 42 -9.54 6.32 -3.01
N GLU A 43 -10.21 6.84 -1.98
CA GLU A 43 -11.13 6.04 -1.18
C GLU A 43 -12.28 5.55 -2.07
N THR A 44 -12.16 4.31 -2.51
CA THR A 44 -13.23 3.53 -3.12
C THR A 44 -13.93 2.80 -1.97
N GLY A 45 -15.26 2.63 -2.05
CA GLY A 45 -16.04 1.90 -1.05
C GLY A 45 -15.72 0.39 -0.97
N LEU A 46 -14.74 -0.08 -1.77
CA LEU A 46 -14.23 -1.43 -1.81
C LEU A 46 -12.85 -1.48 -1.16
N GLN A 47 -12.56 -2.58 -0.45
CA GLN A 47 -11.22 -2.84 0.05
C GLN A 47 -10.29 -3.28 -1.08
N LEU A 48 -8.97 -3.11 -0.90
CA LEU A 48 -7.98 -3.49 -1.91
C LEU A 48 -8.12 -4.95 -2.36
N ILE A 49 -8.29 -5.86 -1.40
CA ILE A 49 -8.41 -7.29 -1.69
C ILE A 49 -9.68 -7.61 -2.48
N GLU A 50 -10.78 -6.93 -2.19
CA GLU A 50 -12.05 -7.07 -2.91
C GLU A 50 -11.90 -6.65 -4.37
N GLU A 51 -11.22 -5.52 -4.63
CA GLU A 51 -10.95 -5.05 -5.99
C GLU A 51 -10.02 -5.98 -6.76
N MET A 52 -8.98 -6.51 -6.11
CA MET A 52 -8.05 -7.44 -6.75
C MET A 52 -8.77 -8.72 -7.16
N ILE A 53 -9.61 -9.29 -6.28
CA ILE A 53 -10.42 -10.47 -6.58
C ILE A 53 -11.39 -10.19 -7.73
N LEU A 54 -12.10 -9.05 -7.72
CA LEU A 54 -12.99 -8.66 -8.82
C LEU A 54 -12.23 -8.52 -10.15
N LYS A 55 -11.02 -7.96 -10.14
CA LYS A 55 -10.16 -7.85 -11.33
C LYS A 55 -9.71 -9.22 -11.84
N LEU A 56 -9.38 -10.15 -10.95
CA LEU A 56 -8.98 -11.51 -11.33
C LEU A 56 -10.13 -12.28 -11.97
N ILE A 57 -11.33 -12.21 -11.38
CA ILE A 57 -12.54 -12.82 -11.95
C ILE A 57 -12.85 -12.22 -13.33
N ASN A 58 -12.59 -10.93 -13.54
CA ASN A 58 -12.78 -10.27 -14.83
C ASN A 58 -11.81 -10.75 -15.93
N ILE A 59 -10.70 -11.39 -15.57
CA ILE A 59 -9.72 -11.99 -16.48
C ILE A 59 -9.85 -13.53 -16.42
N ASP A 60 -11.02 -14.04 -16.05
CA ASP A 60 -11.38 -15.46 -16.00
C ASP A 60 -10.65 -16.32 -14.94
N TYR A 61 -9.89 -15.71 -14.02
CA TYR A 61 -9.38 -16.40 -12.83
C TYR A 61 -10.44 -16.40 -11.74
N ASN A 62 -11.31 -17.41 -11.79
CA ASN A 62 -12.57 -17.42 -11.06
C ASN A 62 -12.70 -18.53 -10.01
N THR A 63 -11.70 -19.39 -9.83
CA THR A 63 -11.71 -20.41 -8.78
C THR A 63 -10.95 -19.93 -7.54
N VAL A 64 -11.33 -20.43 -6.37
CA VAL A 64 -10.65 -20.11 -5.10
C VAL A 64 -9.14 -20.46 -5.14
N PRO A 65 -8.74 -21.66 -5.65
CA PRO A 65 -7.33 -22.00 -5.75
C PRO A 65 -6.56 -21.10 -6.71
N ASP A 66 -7.14 -20.71 -7.85
CA ASP A 66 -6.46 -19.82 -8.81
C ASP A 66 -6.19 -18.45 -8.20
N ILE A 67 -7.21 -17.88 -7.55
CA ILE A 67 -7.13 -16.57 -6.90
C ILE A 67 -6.14 -16.62 -5.73
N SER A 68 -6.16 -17.68 -4.93
CA SER A 68 -5.23 -17.91 -3.82
C SER A 68 -3.78 -17.96 -4.31
N ASN A 69 -3.50 -18.72 -5.36
CA ASN A 69 -2.17 -18.85 -5.95
C ASN A 69 -1.64 -17.52 -6.52
N ILE A 70 -2.50 -16.71 -7.14
CA ILE A 70 -2.09 -15.42 -7.71
C ILE A 70 -1.84 -14.36 -6.63
N LEU A 71 -2.69 -14.33 -5.60
CA LEU A 71 -2.58 -13.34 -4.52
C LEU A 71 -1.57 -13.76 -3.43
N GLY A 72 -1.19 -15.03 -3.38
CA GLY A 72 -0.33 -15.58 -2.33
C GLY A 72 -1.00 -15.57 -0.95
N LEU A 73 -2.31 -15.80 -0.90
CA LEU A 73 -3.11 -15.78 0.33
C LEU A 73 -3.79 -17.13 0.54
N ASP A 74 -4.04 -17.51 1.78
CA ASP A 74 -4.72 -18.76 2.12
C ASP A 74 -6.13 -18.83 1.50
N GLU A 75 -6.52 -20.01 1.02
CA GLU A 75 -7.82 -20.25 0.40
C GLU A 75 -8.99 -19.89 1.33
N GLU A 76 -8.83 -20.05 2.64
CA GLU A 76 -9.83 -19.65 3.64
C GLU A 76 -10.09 -18.14 3.63
N ILE A 77 -9.04 -17.34 3.47
CA ILE A 77 -9.16 -15.87 3.38
C ILE A 77 -9.88 -15.50 2.09
N ILE A 78 -9.53 -16.13 0.97
CA ILE A 78 -10.20 -15.89 -0.31
C ILE A 78 -11.67 -16.29 -0.25
N GLY A 79 -11.98 -17.44 0.34
CA GLY A 79 -13.36 -17.89 0.56
C GLY A 79 -14.17 -16.92 1.41
N PHE A 80 -13.59 -16.40 2.50
CA PHE A 80 -14.23 -15.38 3.33
C PHE A 80 -14.52 -14.09 2.56
N VAL A 81 -13.56 -13.59 1.79
CA VAL A 81 -13.74 -12.35 1.01
C VAL A 81 -14.75 -12.54 -0.12
N LEU A 82 -14.74 -13.69 -0.81
CA LEU A 82 -15.75 -14.05 -1.81
C LEU A 82 -17.15 -14.13 -1.21
N GLY A 83 -17.30 -14.65 0.01
CA GLY A 83 -18.54 -14.61 0.77
C GLY A 83 -19.04 -13.18 0.98
N ASN A 84 -18.16 -12.28 1.43
CA ASN A 84 -18.49 -10.86 1.60
C ASN A 84 -18.86 -10.17 0.28
N LEU A 85 -18.16 -10.47 -0.81
CA LEU A 85 -18.46 -9.98 -2.15
C LEU A 85 -19.83 -10.48 -2.65
N SER A 86 -20.21 -11.71 -2.29
CA SER A 86 -21.52 -12.26 -2.62
C SER A 86 -22.64 -11.59 -1.84
N VAL A 87 -22.44 -11.33 -0.54
CA VAL A 87 -23.39 -10.55 0.28
C VAL A 87 -23.59 -9.13 -0.27
N LYS A 88 -22.53 -8.54 -0.83
CA LYS A 88 -22.56 -7.24 -1.51
C LYS A 88 -23.18 -7.28 -2.92
N ASP A 89 -23.63 -8.44 -3.39
CA ASP A 89 -24.23 -8.65 -4.72
C ASP A 89 -23.28 -8.28 -5.88
N LEU A 90 -21.97 -8.43 -5.67
CA LEU A 90 -20.92 -8.14 -6.65
C LEU A 90 -20.46 -9.40 -7.40
N VAL A 91 -20.57 -10.56 -6.76
CA VAL A 91 -20.13 -11.86 -7.29
C VAL A 91 -21.19 -12.93 -6.99
N ASN A 92 -21.46 -13.77 -7.96
CA ASN A 92 -22.30 -14.95 -7.85
C ASN A 92 -21.42 -16.20 -7.85
N ILE A 93 -21.62 -17.09 -6.87
CA ILE A 93 -20.86 -18.33 -6.75
C ILE A 93 -21.69 -19.44 -7.41
N LEU A 94 -21.17 -20.04 -8.48
CA LEU A 94 -21.81 -21.10 -9.26
C LEU A 94 -20.85 -22.28 -9.37
N SER A 95 -21.23 -23.41 -8.79
CA SER A 95 -20.52 -24.70 -8.90
C SER A 95 -18.99 -24.62 -8.70
N GLY A 96 -18.54 -23.87 -7.69
CA GLY A 96 -17.11 -23.73 -7.36
C GLY A 96 -16.35 -22.62 -8.12
N SER A 97 -17.03 -21.90 -9.01
CA SER A 97 -16.49 -20.73 -9.71
C SER A 97 -17.25 -19.46 -9.34
N ALA A 98 -16.54 -18.33 -9.25
CA ALA A 98 -17.10 -17.02 -8.97
C ALA A 98 -17.33 -16.25 -10.27
N ILE A 99 -18.54 -15.77 -10.51
CA ILE A 99 -18.90 -15.00 -11.71
C ILE A 99 -19.32 -13.59 -11.30
N LEU A 100 -18.85 -12.58 -12.02
CA LEU A 100 -19.24 -11.19 -11.77
C LEU A 100 -20.72 -10.97 -12.05
N SER A 101 -21.40 -10.37 -11.07
CA SER A 101 -22.76 -9.85 -11.24
C SER A 101 -22.74 -8.60 -12.14
N ILE A 102 -23.93 -8.11 -12.52
CA ILE A 102 -24.08 -6.86 -13.28
C ILE A 102 -23.47 -5.70 -12.48
N LYS A 103 -23.77 -5.61 -11.18
CA LYS A 103 -23.19 -4.62 -10.27
C LYS A 103 -21.67 -4.80 -10.12
N GLY A 104 -21.17 -6.03 -10.09
CA GLY A 104 -19.73 -6.32 -10.06
C GLY A 104 -18.99 -5.74 -11.27
N ARG A 105 -19.56 -5.88 -12.47
CA ARG A 105 -18.98 -5.29 -13.70
C ARG A 105 -19.02 -3.77 -13.67
N GLU A 106 -20.13 -3.18 -13.20
CA GLU A 106 -20.24 -1.73 -13.02
C GLU A 106 -19.20 -1.20 -12.02
N ALA A 107 -19.01 -1.90 -10.89
CA ALA A 107 -18.01 -1.56 -9.90
C ALA A 107 -16.60 -1.56 -10.49
N ILE A 108 -16.25 -2.57 -11.30
CA ILE A 108 -14.94 -2.62 -11.99
C ILE A 108 -14.77 -1.45 -12.98
N ASN A 109 -15.83 -1.07 -13.70
CA ASN A 109 -15.76 0.06 -14.62
C ASN A 109 -15.56 1.39 -13.90
N GLN A 110 -16.11 1.56 -12.70
CA GLN A 110 -15.87 2.73 -11.84
C GLN A 110 -14.43 2.78 -11.29
N LEU A 111 -13.77 1.63 -11.15
CA LEU A 111 -12.37 1.53 -10.71
C LEU A 111 -11.34 1.89 -11.79
N LYS A 112 -11.75 1.96 -13.07
CA LYS A 112 -10.86 2.32 -14.20
C LYS A 112 -10.67 3.84 -14.37
N ILE A 113 -11.22 4.64 -13.46
CA ILE A 113 -11.21 6.12 -13.48
C ILE A 113 -10.09 6.67 -12.58
#